data_AF-A0A6N3ALC7-F1
#
_entry.id   AF-A0A6N3ALC7-F1
#
_cell.length_a   1.000
_cell.length_b   1.000
_cell.length_c   1.000
_cell.angle_alpha   90.00
_cell.angle_beta   90.00
_cell.angle_gamma   90.00
#
_symmetry.space_group_name_H-M   'P 1'
#
loop_
_entity.id
_entity.type
_entity.pdbx_description
1 polymer ?
#
loop_
_entity_poly.entity_id
_entity_poly.type
_entity_poly.pdbx_seq_one_letter_code
_entity_poly.pdbx_strand_id
1 'polypeptide(L)'
;MDINSVYLAPGLYFFSYFYYLSVSHGLGNKATFLQLRRFLPCAIVAVLPIMMGQVPLTAPYLSTSLLTGFLWITTYPLLYFITYRKSSTDFGFHFDPVFGMYIIGWMMSLKLLVISLNLLPNVFMPVLATVEFLIFMIPFAQWVYYYLYRTCVTEDGMMMIQETHYNEIIEYFKSFSVGFNIITFALVAGLYALFIWANLEYTSVMLALWQIIFLAGLSLVLGIYLWKKRKGVFIRTGIVELYFDIKEYFEITMLYQTNMKERIKDLEVTPSVPEFKEPSTIILVIGESASRDYMSAFTDYEHETTPWLSAKKQDSHFILYPNSYSSIPHTVSSLERALTEFNQYNDKQFYTSCSIIDIAHKAGYTTHWYSNQGHLGCADTPVTLVANTSGTAKWTKQNLNEVQYDEMLLEYLDEIDPTKNNFVVVHLKGNHFNFINRYPQSFAKFSEPGKYDLINNYIDSIAYTDYILQKIWEYGKEKLNMQAMLYFSDHATIPDKRRSPDFGGFGTVRIPMFTYFSDNYIEKYPETYQALLDNKNKYFTNDLAYELVCGILNIKSNHYDETNSLASPLYKYTRDMLKTNLGQRSLSEDVD
;
A
#
# COMPACT_ATOMS: atom_id res chain seq x y z
N MET A 1 -1.53 -29.86 38.20
CA MET A 1 -1.88 -28.93 37.12
C MET A 1 -2.77 -27.88 37.74
N ASP A 2 -2.31 -26.64 37.83
CA ASP A 2 -3.16 -25.54 38.31
C ASP A 2 -4.28 -25.34 37.28
N ILE A 3 -5.52 -25.63 37.68
CA ILE A 3 -6.73 -25.61 36.84
C ILE A 3 -6.87 -24.26 36.11
N ASN A 4 -6.34 -23.19 36.69
CA ASN A 4 -6.43 -21.84 36.15
C ASN A 4 -5.58 -21.63 34.88
N SER A 5 -4.47 -22.33 34.72
CA SER A 5 -3.58 -22.20 33.54
C SER A 5 -4.19 -22.77 32.26
N VAL A 6 -5.10 -23.75 32.38
CA VAL A 6 -5.79 -24.39 31.24
C VAL A 6 -6.75 -23.41 30.55
N TYR A 7 -7.34 -22.48 31.30
CA TYR A 7 -8.25 -21.48 30.76
C TYR A 7 -7.54 -20.29 30.10
N LEU A 8 -6.23 -20.13 30.31
CA LEU A 8 -5.47 -19.01 29.75
C LEU A 8 -5.41 -19.08 28.21
N ALA A 9 -5.27 -20.27 27.63
CA ALA A 9 -5.20 -20.42 26.17
C ALA A 9 -6.56 -20.11 25.48
N PRO A 10 -7.70 -20.68 25.92
CA PRO A 10 -9.02 -20.25 25.43
C PRO A 10 -9.28 -18.76 25.64
N GLY A 11 -8.93 -18.22 26.81
CA GLY A 11 -9.11 -16.80 27.13
C GLY A 11 -8.34 -15.89 26.17
N LEU A 12 -7.04 -16.17 25.97
CA LEU A 12 -6.19 -15.42 25.05
C LEU A 12 -6.66 -15.55 23.60
N TYR A 13 -7.07 -16.75 23.17
CA TYR A 13 -7.62 -16.98 21.84
C TYR A 13 -8.89 -16.15 21.57
N PHE A 14 -9.91 -16.29 22.42
CA PHE A 14 -11.17 -15.60 22.24
C PHE A 14 -10.99 -14.09 22.39
N PHE A 15 -10.21 -13.64 23.36
CA PHE A 15 -9.88 -12.22 23.50
C PHE A 15 -9.23 -11.70 22.22
N SER A 16 -8.11 -12.26 21.78
CA SER A 16 -7.41 -11.78 20.59
C SER A 16 -8.28 -11.81 19.33
N TYR A 17 -9.12 -12.84 19.16
CA TYR A 17 -10.02 -12.95 18.00
C TYR A 17 -11.14 -11.91 18.01
N PHE A 18 -11.93 -11.85 19.08
CA PHE A 18 -13.04 -10.89 19.17
C PHE A 18 -12.52 -9.45 19.24
N TYR A 19 -11.40 -9.24 19.92
CA TYR A 19 -10.71 -7.96 19.93
C TYR A 19 -10.33 -7.54 18.51
N TYR A 20 -9.62 -8.39 17.76
CA TYR A 20 -9.25 -8.11 16.37
C TYR A 20 -10.46 -7.74 15.51
N LEU A 21 -11.58 -8.46 15.63
CA LEU A 21 -12.80 -8.12 14.90
C LEU A 21 -13.39 -6.77 15.33
N SER A 22 -13.34 -6.44 16.63
CA SER A 22 -13.87 -5.19 17.16
C SER A 22 -13.07 -3.94 16.78
N VAL A 23 -11.77 -4.10 16.51
CA VAL A 23 -10.86 -3.01 16.11
C VAL A 23 -10.39 -3.11 14.66
N SER A 24 -11.10 -3.89 13.84
CA SER A 24 -10.92 -3.92 12.39
C SER A 24 -12.14 -3.30 11.71
N HIS A 25 -11.95 -2.75 10.53
CA HIS A 25 -13.03 -2.13 9.75
C HIS A 25 -13.05 -2.71 8.33
N GLY A 26 -14.24 -2.86 7.74
CA GLY A 26 -14.40 -3.29 6.35
C GLY A 26 -13.87 -4.70 6.00
N LEU A 27 -13.68 -5.60 6.97
CA LEU A 27 -13.14 -6.93 6.70
C LEU A 27 -14.14 -7.83 5.95
N GLY A 28 -13.72 -8.37 4.80
CA GLY A 28 -14.45 -9.45 4.14
C GLY A 28 -14.40 -10.77 4.92
N ASN A 29 -15.40 -11.63 4.72
CA ASN A 29 -15.55 -12.94 5.39
C ASN A 29 -14.29 -13.81 5.35
N LYS A 30 -13.58 -13.80 4.21
CA LYS A 30 -12.34 -14.57 4.03
C LYS A 30 -11.25 -14.16 5.03
N ALA A 31 -11.10 -12.87 5.29
CA ALA A 31 -10.12 -12.37 6.26
C ALA A 31 -10.52 -12.79 7.69
N THR A 32 -11.79 -12.64 8.03
CA THR A 32 -12.37 -13.03 9.33
C THR A 32 -12.13 -14.51 9.66
N PHE A 33 -12.44 -15.43 8.74
CA PHE A 33 -12.26 -16.87 8.98
C PHE A 33 -10.78 -17.29 8.98
N LEU A 34 -9.92 -16.58 8.26
CA LEU A 34 -8.48 -16.86 8.27
C LEU A 34 -7.89 -16.57 9.65
N GLN A 35 -8.27 -15.46 10.28
CA GLN A 35 -7.74 -15.11 11.61
C GLN A 35 -8.32 -15.97 12.73
N LEU A 36 -9.58 -16.41 12.60
CA LEU A 36 -10.18 -17.41 13.50
C LEU A 36 -9.28 -18.65 13.61
N ARG A 37 -8.83 -19.18 12.48
CA ARG A 37 -7.96 -20.36 12.44
C ARG A 37 -6.52 -20.05 12.89
N ARG A 38 -6.02 -18.84 12.60
CA ARG A 38 -4.64 -18.44 12.91
C ARG A 38 -4.40 -18.24 14.40
N PHE A 39 -5.34 -17.62 15.11
CA PHE A 39 -5.10 -17.24 16.51
C PHE A 39 -5.13 -18.42 17.47
N LEU A 40 -5.83 -19.52 17.13
CA LEU A 40 -5.89 -20.71 17.97
C LEU A 40 -4.50 -21.33 18.24
N PRO A 41 -3.67 -21.68 17.23
CA PRO A 41 -2.33 -22.19 17.48
C PRO A 41 -1.42 -21.14 18.15
N CYS A 42 -1.62 -19.84 17.89
CA CYS A 42 -0.85 -18.78 18.56
C CYS A 42 -1.09 -18.77 20.07
N ALA A 43 -2.35 -18.84 20.49
CA ALA A 43 -2.74 -18.84 21.91
C ALA A 43 -2.25 -20.10 22.63
N ILE A 44 -2.30 -21.26 21.97
CA ILE A 44 -1.73 -22.51 22.51
C ILE A 44 -0.22 -22.33 22.75
N VAL A 45 0.51 -21.85 21.75
CA VAL A 45 1.97 -21.65 21.84
C VAL A 45 2.35 -20.64 22.92
N ALA A 46 1.56 -19.58 23.12
CA ALA A 46 1.77 -18.60 24.18
C ALA A 46 1.75 -19.21 25.58
N VAL A 47 0.86 -20.19 25.80
CA VAL A 47 0.56 -20.75 27.13
C VAL A 47 1.28 -22.06 27.42
N LEU A 48 1.71 -22.80 26.40
CA LEU A 48 2.43 -24.07 26.55
C LEU A 48 3.62 -24.01 27.52
N PRO A 49 4.52 -23.00 27.47
CA PRO A 49 5.64 -22.91 28.42
C PRO A 49 5.17 -22.75 29.86
N ILE A 50 4.14 -21.91 30.07
CA ILE A 50 3.53 -21.66 31.38
C ILE A 50 2.99 -22.96 31.98
N MET A 51 2.29 -23.76 31.16
CA MET A 51 1.74 -25.06 31.58
C MET A 51 2.85 -26.09 31.88
N MET A 52 3.89 -26.15 31.04
CA MET A 52 5.01 -27.08 31.23
C MET A 52 5.81 -26.78 32.50
N GLY A 53 6.06 -25.49 32.77
CA GLY A 53 6.74 -25.03 33.98
C GLY A 53 5.85 -24.98 35.23
N GLN A 54 4.56 -25.27 35.10
CA GLN A 54 3.56 -25.14 36.17
C GLN A 54 3.62 -23.77 36.86
N VAL A 55 3.85 -22.72 36.06
CA VAL A 55 4.07 -21.36 36.56
C VAL A 55 2.76 -20.83 37.15
N PRO A 56 2.74 -20.39 38.43
CA PRO A 56 1.57 -19.75 39.02
C PRO A 56 1.19 -18.49 38.22
N LEU A 57 -0.11 -18.24 38.02
CA LEU A 57 -0.57 -17.03 37.33
C LEU A 57 -0.19 -15.73 38.08
N THR A 58 0.12 -15.83 39.37
CA THR A 58 0.59 -14.72 40.21
C THR A 58 2.10 -14.50 40.14
N ALA A 59 2.85 -15.29 39.36
CA ALA A 59 4.30 -15.17 39.26
C ALA A 59 4.70 -13.81 38.65
N PRO A 60 5.55 -13.00 39.33
CA PRO A 60 5.95 -11.69 38.81
C PRO A 60 6.65 -11.75 37.45
N TYR A 61 7.51 -12.74 37.21
CA TYR A 61 8.20 -12.89 35.92
C TYR A 61 7.27 -13.27 34.75
N LEU A 62 6.08 -13.82 35.05
CA LEU A 62 5.03 -14.07 34.06
C LEU A 62 4.26 -12.78 33.73
N SER A 63 4.00 -11.93 34.74
CA SER A 63 3.20 -10.72 34.54
C SER A 63 3.85 -9.74 33.56
N THR A 64 5.18 -9.64 33.54
CA THR A 64 5.90 -8.78 32.57
C THR A 64 5.71 -9.29 31.14
N SER A 65 5.73 -10.61 30.92
CA SER A 65 5.49 -11.23 29.61
C SER A 65 4.05 -11.07 29.15
N LEU A 66 3.09 -11.31 30.05
CA LEU A 66 1.67 -11.11 29.75
C LEU A 66 1.37 -9.63 29.43
N LEU A 67 1.92 -8.69 30.21
CA LEU A 67 1.75 -7.25 29.98
C LEU A 67 2.31 -6.84 28.63
N THR A 68 3.53 -7.29 28.31
CA THR A 68 4.19 -6.99 27.03
C THR A 68 3.37 -7.53 25.86
N GLY A 69 2.99 -8.81 25.92
CA GLY A 69 2.18 -9.44 24.88
C GLY A 69 0.80 -8.79 24.73
N PHE A 70 0.14 -8.46 25.84
CA PHE A 70 -1.16 -7.78 25.84
C PHE A 70 -1.08 -6.41 25.16
N LEU A 71 -0.09 -5.59 25.50
CA LEU A 71 0.08 -4.29 24.85
C LEU A 71 0.33 -4.42 23.35
N TRP A 72 1.07 -5.44 22.90
CA TRP A 72 1.25 -5.70 21.48
C TRP A 72 -0.04 -6.18 20.79
N ILE A 73 -0.85 -7.00 21.47
CA ILE A 73 -2.17 -7.41 20.94
C ILE A 73 -3.07 -6.19 20.76
N THR A 74 -3.06 -5.24 21.69
CA THR A 74 -4.08 -4.20 21.74
C THR A 74 -3.66 -2.86 21.13
N THR A 75 -2.43 -2.40 21.35
CA THR A 75 -2.11 -0.98 21.21
C THR A 75 -2.28 -0.44 19.80
N TYR A 76 -1.43 -0.83 18.85
CA TYR A 76 -1.50 -0.27 17.50
C TYR A 76 -2.88 -0.50 16.84
N PRO A 77 -3.49 -1.70 16.91
CA PRO A 77 -4.84 -1.92 16.37
C PRO A 77 -5.90 -0.99 16.98
N LEU A 78 -5.87 -0.74 18.30
CA LEU A 78 -6.84 0.14 18.97
C LEU A 78 -6.67 1.58 18.51
N LEU A 79 -5.43 2.06 18.55
CA LEU A 79 -5.12 3.46 18.28
C LEU A 79 -5.46 3.78 16.82
N TYR A 80 -5.09 2.89 15.89
CA TYR A 80 -5.45 3.01 14.48
C TYR A 80 -6.97 2.99 14.31
N PHE A 81 -7.69 2.07 14.97
CA PHE A 81 -9.15 2.02 14.90
C PHE A 81 -9.80 3.32 15.39
N ILE A 82 -9.37 3.86 16.53
CA ILE A 82 -9.96 5.09 17.05
C ILE A 82 -9.70 6.27 16.09
N THR A 83 -8.51 6.36 15.52
CA THR A 83 -8.16 7.38 14.54
C THR A 83 -8.96 7.22 13.23
N TYR A 84 -8.97 6.03 12.62
CA TYR A 84 -9.35 5.87 11.22
C TYR A 84 -10.68 5.16 10.95
N ARG A 85 -11.40 4.64 11.95
CA ARG A 85 -12.66 3.87 11.73
C ARG A 85 -13.78 4.58 10.96
N LYS A 86 -13.69 5.90 10.78
CA LYS A 86 -14.70 6.67 10.05
C LYS A 86 -14.20 7.24 8.71
N SER A 87 -12.89 7.19 8.45
CA SER A 87 -12.28 7.72 7.23
C SER A 87 -11.71 6.62 6.34
N SER A 88 -11.17 5.57 6.94
CA SER A 88 -10.68 4.39 6.22
C SER A 88 -11.78 3.39 6.03
N THR A 89 -11.98 2.95 4.78
CA THR A 89 -13.02 1.98 4.42
C THR A 89 -12.70 0.55 4.86
N ASP A 90 -11.42 0.17 4.94
CA ASP A 90 -10.99 -1.11 5.47
C ASP A 90 -9.59 -1.09 6.06
N PHE A 91 -9.38 -1.86 7.13
CA PHE A 91 -8.08 -2.13 7.74
C PHE A 91 -8.16 -3.32 8.72
N GLY A 92 -7.02 -3.97 8.97
CA GLY A 92 -6.93 -5.06 9.96
C GLY A 92 -5.51 -5.53 10.27
N PHE A 93 -5.07 -5.30 11.52
CA PHE A 93 -3.70 -5.54 12.00
C PHE A 93 -3.55 -6.88 12.72
N HIS A 94 -3.68 -7.96 11.96
CA HIS A 94 -3.68 -9.31 12.54
C HIS A 94 -2.29 -9.82 12.97
N PHE A 95 -1.20 -9.20 12.53
CA PHE A 95 0.15 -9.55 12.97
C PHE A 95 0.47 -9.04 14.38
N ASP A 96 -0.15 -7.97 14.83
CA ASP A 96 0.00 -7.42 16.18
C ASP A 96 -0.47 -8.42 17.25
N PRO A 97 -1.70 -9.00 17.17
CA PRO A 97 -2.09 -10.10 18.06
C PRO A 97 -1.21 -11.34 17.96
N VAL A 98 -0.77 -11.70 16.75
CA VAL A 98 0.11 -12.86 16.53
C VAL A 98 1.46 -12.65 17.21
N PHE A 99 2.06 -11.46 17.05
CA PHE A 99 3.31 -11.09 17.70
C PHE A 99 3.15 -11.10 19.22
N GLY A 100 2.10 -10.46 19.74
CA GLY A 100 1.86 -10.39 21.17
C GLY A 100 1.64 -11.77 21.83
N MET A 101 0.97 -12.71 21.17
CA MET A 101 0.86 -14.09 21.67
C MET A 101 2.20 -14.83 21.60
N TYR A 102 2.93 -14.72 20.49
CA TYR A 102 4.21 -15.42 20.34
C TYR A 102 5.32 -14.87 21.22
N ILE A 103 5.34 -13.57 21.52
CA ILE A 103 6.35 -12.99 22.42
C ILE A 103 6.16 -13.49 23.86
N ILE A 104 4.91 -13.72 24.30
CA ILE A 104 4.62 -14.37 25.59
C ILE A 104 5.26 -15.76 25.62
N GLY A 105 4.97 -16.59 24.62
CA GLY A 105 5.52 -17.95 24.54
C GLY A 105 7.04 -17.97 24.45
N TRP A 106 7.63 -17.06 23.68
CA TRP A 106 9.08 -16.96 23.51
C TRP A 106 9.79 -16.54 24.79
N MET A 107 9.33 -15.47 25.45
CA MET A 107 9.93 -14.99 26.71
C MET A 107 9.78 -16.02 27.83
N MET A 108 8.61 -16.63 27.96
CA MET A 108 8.39 -17.66 28.99
C MET A 108 9.23 -18.91 28.76
N SER A 109 9.42 -19.33 27.51
CA SER A 109 10.30 -20.47 27.21
C SER A 109 11.75 -20.18 27.60
N LEU A 110 12.27 -19.00 27.27
CA LEU A 110 13.64 -18.59 27.62
C LEU A 110 13.84 -18.48 29.14
N LYS A 111 12.91 -17.82 29.85
CA LYS A 111 12.96 -17.68 31.31
C LYS A 111 12.97 -19.04 32.00
N LEU A 112 12.08 -19.96 31.58
CA LEU A 112 12.01 -21.30 32.16
C LEU A 112 13.25 -22.15 31.88
N LEU A 113 13.88 -22.01 30.71
CA LEU A 113 15.16 -22.67 30.42
C LEU A 113 16.27 -22.13 31.33
N VAL A 114 16.37 -20.80 31.51
CA VAL A 114 17.35 -20.18 32.42
C VAL A 114 17.18 -20.69 33.86
N ILE A 115 15.95 -20.71 34.36
CA ILE A 115 15.62 -21.17 35.72
C ILE A 115 15.89 -22.67 35.86
N SER A 116 15.37 -23.50 34.96
CA SER A 116 15.43 -24.96 35.10
C SER A 116 16.81 -25.55 34.88
N LEU A 117 17.64 -24.92 34.03
CA LEU A 117 19.02 -25.35 33.79
C LEU A 117 20.03 -24.65 34.70
N ASN A 118 19.56 -23.75 35.59
CA ASN A 118 20.38 -22.93 36.47
C ASN A 118 21.49 -22.17 35.71
N LEU A 119 21.15 -21.62 34.53
CA LEU A 119 22.08 -20.88 33.69
C LEU A 119 22.27 -19.47 34.25
N LEU A 120 23.01 -19.34 35.35
CA LEU A 120 23.30 -18.05 36.01
C LEU A 120 22.06 -17.12 36.07
N PRO A 121 20.95 -17.54 36.70
CA PRO A 121 19.67 -16.84 36.61
C PRO A 121 19.73 -15.38 37.07
N ASN A 122 20.58 -15.06 38.06
CA ASN A 122 20.79 -13.68 38.52
C ASN A 122 21.46 -12.75 37.49
N VAL A 123 22.00 -13.31 36.40
CA VAL A 123 22.58 -12.57 35.26
C VAL A 123 21.62 -12.59 34.08
N PHE A 124 21.13 -13.77 33.68
CA PHE A 124 20.32 -13.90 32.47
C PHE A 124 18.87 -13.46 32.64
N MET A 125 18.25 -13.56 33.83
CA MET A 125 16.89 -13.05 34.04
C MET A 125 16.83 -11.51 33.89
N PRO A 126 17.77 -10.73 34.46
CA PRO A 126 17.88 -9.30 34.15
C PRO A 126 18.07 -8.99 32.67
N VAL A 127 18.91 -9.75 31.95
CA VAL A 127 19.11 -9.57 30.49
C VAL A 127 17.80 -9.79 29.73
N LEU A 128 17.07 -10.87 30.03
CA LEU A 128 15.76 -11.14 29.42
C LEU A 128 14.75 -10.04 29.76
N ALA A 129 14.74 -9.56 31.01
CA ALA A 129 13.89 -8.45 31.43
C ALA A 129 14.22 -7.14 30.71
N THR A 130 15.51 -6.85 30.46
CA THR A 130 15.91 -5.69 29.66
C THR A 130 15.42 -5.80 28.22
N VAL A 131 15.59 -6.95 27.58
CA VAL A 131 15.09 -7.18 26.21
C VAL A 131 13.57 -7.04 26.16
N GLU A 132 12.87 -7.64 27.12
CA GLU A 132 11.41 -7.54 27.24
C GLU A 132 10.93 -6.11 27.48
N PHE A 133 11.63 -5.35 28.33
CA PHE A 133 11.35 -3.93 28.56
C PHE A 133 11.49 -3.10 27.28
N LEU A 134 12.54 -3.31 26.48
CA LEU A 134 12.72 -2.62 25.20
C LEU A 134 11.58 -2.92 24.21
N ILE A 135 11.11 -4.18 24.18
CA ILE A 135 9.97 -4.59 23.35
C ILE A 135 8.66 -3.98 23.88
N PHE A 136 8.48 -3.88 25.19
CA PHE A 136 7.36 -3.22 25.84
C PHE A 136 7.31 -1.71 25.56
N MET A 137 8.47 -1.05 25.48
CA MET A 137 8.54 0.40 25.28
C MET A 137 7.95 0.85 23.94
N ILE A 138 7.91 -0.02 22.92
CA ILE A 138 7.34 0.31 21.60
C ILE A 138 5.83 0.61 21.67
N PRO A 139 4.96 -0.30 22.15
CA PRO A 139 3.55 0.03 22.35
C PRO A 139 3.33 1.10 23.43
N PHE A 140 4.16 1.14 24.49
CA PHE A 140 4.05 2.20 25.50
C PHE A 140 4.25 3.60 24.88
N ALA A 141 5.26 3.77 24.03
CA ALA A 141 5.52 5.03 23.33
C ALA A 141 4.34 5.45 22.44
N GLN A 142 3.62 4.51 21.82
CA GLN A 142 2.44 4.82 21.03
C GLN A 142 1.28 5.36 21.89
N TRP A 143 1.10 4.85 23.10
CA TRP A 143 0.12 5.42 24.04
C TRP A 143 0.47 6.84 24.47
N VAL A 144 1.76 7.10 24.72
CA VAL A 144 2.25 8.46 25.02
C VAL A 144 1.99 9.38 23.82
N TYR A 145 2.35 8.95 22.61
CA TYR A 145 2.08 9.70 21.37
C TYR A 145 0.59 10.00 21.23
N TYR A 146 -0.27 9.00 21.38
CA TYR A 146 -1.72 9.18 21.26
C TYR A 146 -2.29 10.12 22.32
N TYR A 147 -1.78 10.07 23.55
CA TYR A 147 -2.19 11.00 24.60
C TYR A 147 -1.89 12.46 24.22
N LEU A 148 -0.73 12.70 23.61
CA LEU A 148 -0.28 14.03 23.19
C LEU A 148 -1.01 14.55 21.95
N TYR A 149 -1.08 13.72 20.90
CA TYR A 149 -1.55 14.15 19.56
C TYR A 149 -2.99 13.75 19.24
N ARG A 150 -3.63 12.93 20.08
CA ARG A 150 -4.99 12.41 19.88
C ARG A 150 -5.19 11.66 18.56
N THR A 151 -4.10 11.15 18.00
CA THR A 151 -4.06 10.29 16.82
C THR A 151 -3.00 9.22 17.01
N CYS A 152 -3.15 8.07 16.35
CA CYS A 152 -2.07 7.08 16.27
C CYS A 152 -0.87 7.67 15.52
N VAL A 153 0.28 7.00 15.59
CA VAL A 153 1.46 7.39 14.81
C VAL A 153 1.10 7.28 13.33
N THR A 154 0.97 8.43 12.66
CA THR A 154 0.69 8.53 11.23
C THR A 154 1.99 8.47 10.43
N GLU A 155 1.88 8.44 9.12
CA GLU A 155 3.04 8.53 8.22
C GLU A 155 3.84 9.81 8.48
N ASP A 156 3.18 10.96 8.55
CA ASP A 156 3.81 12.25 8.94
C ASP A 156 4.47 12.19 10.32
N GLY A 157 3.78 11.58 11.30
CA GLY A 157 4.31 11.39 12.63
C GLY A 157 5.60 10.55 12.62
N MET A 158 5.63 9.47 11.83
CA MET A 158 6.79 8.60 11.69
C MET A 158 7.93 9.29 10.92
N MET A 159 7.62 10.05 9.86
CA MET A 159 8.61 10.86 9.13
C MET A 159 9.30 11.83 10.08
N MET A 160 8.53 12.61 10.84
CA MET A 160 9.10 13.53 11.83
C MET A 160 9.98 12.80 12.85
N ILE A 161 9.55 11.64 13.37
CA ILE A 161 10.35 10.84 14.32
C ILE A 161 11.68 10.39 13.70
N GLN A 162 11.70 10.02 12.42
CA GLN A 162 12.92 9.55 11.74
C GLN A 162 13.83 10.69 11.28
N GLU A 163 13.28 11.86 10.94
CA GLU A 163 14.05 13.07 10.62
C GLU A 163 14.62 13.73 11.87
N THR A 164 14.04 13.46 13.04
CA THR A 164 14.42 14.10 14.29
C THR A 164 15.92 13.95 14.58
N HIS A 165 16.60 15.07 14.77
CA HIS A 165 18.03 15.09 15.09
C HIS A 165 18.31 15.13 16.61
N TYR A 166 19.51 14.70 17.01
CA TYR A 166 19.91 14.68 18.44
C TYR A 166 19.75 16.04 19.14
N ASN A 167 19.98 17.14 18.41
CA ASN A 167 19.80 18.49 18.95
C ASN A 167 18.33 18.80 19.24
N GLU A 168 17.40 18.36 18.40
CA GLU A 168 15.96 18.56 18.59
C GLU A 168 15.44 17.79 19.80
N ILE A 169 15.97 16.59 20.06
CA ILE A 169 15.68 15.83 21.28
C ILE A 169 16.12 16.63 22.52
N ILE A 170 17.33 17.22 22.49
CA ILE A 170 17.83 18.06 23.59
C ILE A 170 16.95 19.28 23.77
N GLU A 171 16.60 19.97 22.68
CA GLU A 171 15.75 21.17 22.71
C GLU A 171 14.36 20.86 23.23
N TYR A 172 13.78 19.72 22.86
CA TYR A 172 12.52 19.23 23.39
C TYR A 172 12.56 19.09 24.91
N PHE A 173 13.56 18.41 25.47
CA PHE A 173 13.68 18.30 26.93
C PHE A 173 13.99 19.65 27.60
N LYS A 174 14.76 20.54 26.97
CA LYS A 174 15.01 21.89 27.49
C LYS A 174 13.77 22.78 27.50
N SER A 175 12.77 22.48 26.68
CA SER A 175 11.49 23.21 26.67
C SER A 175 10.64 22.96 27.93
N PHE A 176 10.88 21.86 28.64
CA PHE A 176 10.20 21.52 29.89
C PHE A 176 10.97 21.96 31.13
N SER A 177 10.26 22.09 32.25
CA SER A 177 10.90 22.38 33.54
C SER A 177 11.80 21.24 33.98
N VAL A 178 12.88 21.56 34.70
CA VAL A 178 13.81 20.56 35.26
C VAL A 178 13.07 19.54 36.12
N GLY A 179 12.08 19.98 36.91
CA GLY A 179 11.25 19.10 37.73
C GLY A 179 10.44 18.09 36.90
N PHE A 180 9.83 18.54 35.79
CA PHE A 180 9.09 17.65 34.88
C PHE A 180 10.01 16.58 34.26
N ASN A 181 11.20 16.97 33.83
CA ASN A 181 12.18 16.03 33.28
C ASN A 181 12.65 15.01 34.32
N ILE A 182 12.97 15.46 35.54
CA ILE A 182 13.38 14.56 36.64
C ILE A 182 12.28 13.53 36.92
N ILE A 183 11.02 13.97 37.02
CA ILE A 183 9.88 13.07 37.25
C ILE A 183 9.75 12.07 36.09
N THR A 184 9.84 12.52 34.85
CA THR A 184 9.72 11.66 33.67
C THR A 184 10.80 10.58 33.63
N PHE A 185 12.07 10.96 33.82
CA PHE A 185 13.18 9.99 33.87
C PHE A 185 13.06 9.05 35.07
N ALA A 186 12.65 9.54 36.23
CA ALA A 186 12.40 8.72 37.41
C ALA A 186 11.28 7.68 37.19
N LEU A 187 10.20 8.05 36.48
CA LEU A 187 9.12 7.12 36.14
C LEU A 187 9.59 6.01 35.20
N VAL A 188 10.35 6.36 34.14
CA VAL A 188 10.90 5.36 33.21
C VAL A 188 11.91 4.43 33.91
N ALA A 189 12.80 4.99 34.73
CA ALA A 189 13.74 4.21 35.52
C ALA A 189 13.05 3.31 36.55
N GLY A 190 11.99 3.79 37.21
CA GLY A 190 11.17 3.02 38.13
C GLY A 190 10.44 1.86 37.43
N LEU A 191 9.90 2.09 36.24
CA LEU A 191 9.27 1.04 35.43
C LEU A 191 10.28 -0.02 34.99
N TYR A 192 11.47 0.40 34.56
CA TYR A 192 12.56 -0.52 34.24
C TYR A 192 12.99 -1.35 35.47
N ALA A 193 13.17 -0.71 36.62
CA ALA A 193 13.50 -1.40 37.87
C ALA A 193 12.41 -2.41 38.27
N LEU A 194 11.13 -2.09 38.05
CA LEU A 194 10.02 -3.02 38.29
C LEU A 194 10.07 -4.24 37.37
N PHE A 195 10.45 -4.09 36.10
CA PHE A 195 10.66 -5.23 35.19
C PHE A 195 11.81 -6.12 35.67
N ILE A 196 12.93 -5.53 36.09
CA ILE A 196 14.07 -6.27 36.63
C ILE A 196 13.68 -7.01 37.90
N TRP A 197 13.05 -6.33 38.86
CA TRP A 197 12.59 -6.93 40.10
C TRP A 197 11.63 -8.09 39.86
N ALA A 198 10.59 -7.89 39.04
CA ALA A 198 9.62 -8.93 38.74
C ALA A 198 10.24 -10.18 38.10
N ASN A 199 11.29 -10.03 37.28
CA ASN A 199 11.99 -11.17 36.68
C ASN A 199 13.02 -11.82 37.62
N LEU A 200 13.48 -11.14 38.65
CA LEU A 200 14.32 -11.72 39.70
C LEU A 200 13.51 -12.44 40.78
N GLU A 201 12.24 -12.10 40.95
CA GLU A 201 11.29 -12.83 41.80
C GLU A 201 10.78 -14.11 41.12
N TYR A 202 11.69 -15.07 40.88
CA TYR A 202 11.38 -16.38 40.31
C TYR A 202 11.39 -17.48 41.38
N THR A 203 10.54 -18.48 41.19
CA THR A 203 10.59 -19.73 41.94
C THR A 203 11.36 -20.78 41.15
N SER A 204 12.01 -21.72 41.85
CA SER A 204 12.70 -22.82 41.17
C SER A 204 11.70 -23.70 40.42
N VAL A 205 12.05 -24.05 39.19
CA VAL A 205 11.25 -24.92 38.32
C VAL A 205 12.10 -26.10 37.90
N MET A 206 11.58 -27.32 38.04
CA MET A 206 12.25 -28.54 37.56
C MET A 206 11.51 -29.09 36.35
N LEU A 207 12.15 -29.02 35.19
CA LEU A 207 11.62 -29.57 33.95
C LEU A 207 12.22 -30.94 33.65
N ALA A 208 11.42 -31.84 33.11
CA ALA A 208 11.91 -33.09 32.53
C ALA A 208 12.71 -32.81 31.25
N LEU A 209 13.65 -33.70 30.90
CA LEU A 209 14.51 -33.54 29.72
C LEU A 209 13.72 -33.27 28.43
N TRP A 210 12.61 -33.97 28.23
CA TRP A 210 11.76 -33.76 27.04
C TRP A 210 11.12 -32.36 27.01
N GLN A 211 10.77 -31.79 28.17
CA GLN A 211 10.23 -30.43 28.28
C GLN A 211 11.32 -29.40 27.95
N ILE A 212 12.55 -29.62 28.45
CA ILE A 212 13.70 -28.76 28.13
C ILE A 212 13.97 -28.77 26.63
N ILE A 213 14.04 -29.95 26.01
CA ILE A 213 14.24 -30.09 24.56
C ILE A 213 13.11 -29.41 23.78
N PHE A 214 11.87 -29.60 24.20
CA PHE A 214 10.71 -28.96 23.58
C PHE A 214 10.76 -27.44 23.68
N LEU A 215 11.00 -26.89 24.87
CA LEU A 215 11.07 -25.43 25.09
C LEU A 215 12.27 -24.81 24.36
N ALA A 216 13.40 -25.51 24.28
CA ALA A 216 14.55 -25.05 23.49
C ALA A 216 14.22 -25.00 22.00
N GLY A 217 13.60 -26.07 21.48
CA GLY A 217 13.12 -26.12 20.09
C GLY A 217 12.08 -25.04 19.80
N LEU A 218 11.11 -24.85 20.70
CA LEU A 218 10.09 -23.80 20.60
C LEU A 218 10.72 -22.41 20.61
N SER A 219 11.66 -22.14 21.53
CA SER A 219 12.38 -20.86 21.60
C SER A 219 13.15 -20.56 20.32
N LEU A 220 13.78 -21.59 19.72
CA LEU A 220 14.49 -21.45 18.45
C LEU A 220 13.53 -21.16 17.29
N VAL A 221 12.44 -21.94 17.16
CA VAL A 221 11.45 -21.75 16.09
C VAL A 221 10.78 -20.38 16.19
N LEU A 222 10.33 -19.98 17.40
CA LEU A 222 9.76 -18.66 17.63
C LEU A 222 10.79 -17.56 17.43
N GLY A 223 12.03 -17.74 17.88
CA GLY A 223 13.11 -16.77 17.65
C GLY A 223 13.34 -16.52 16.16
N ILE A 224 13.39 -17.58 15.35
CA ILE A 224 13.48 -17.46 13.90
C ILE A 224 12.22 -16.78 13.35
N TYR A 225 11.03 -17.24 13.71
CA TYR A 225 9.79 -16.75 13.11
C TYR A 225 9.47 -15.28 13.48
N LEU A 226 9.76 -14.85 14.70
CA LEU A 226 9.56 -13.48 15.17
C LEU A 226 10.56 -12.52 14.50
N TRP A 227 11.84 -12.90 14.46
CA TRP A 227 12.95 -11.98 14.17
C TRP A 227 13.62 -12.17 12.78
N LYS A 228 13.10 -13.07 11.92
CA LYS A 228 13.65 -13.28 10.57
C LYS A 228 13.68 -11.98 9.77
N LYS A 229 14.83 -11.64 9.20
CA LYS A 229 14.98 -10.50 8.29
C LYS A 229 13.97 -10.57 7.14
N ARG A 230 13.28 -9.47 6.83
CA ARG A 230 12.26 -9.30 5.78
C ARG A 230 11.00 -10.19 5.84
N LYS A 231 10.94 -11.23 6.69
CA LYS A 231 9.77 -12.13 6.77
C LYS A 231 9.31 -12.45 8.20
N GLY A 232 9.95 -11.85 9.21
CA GLY A 232 9.58 -12.05 10.60
C GLY A 232 8.22 -11.46 10.93
N VAL A 233 7.59 -11.95 12.00
CA VAL A 233 6.31 -11.38 12.47
C VAL A 233 6.51 -9.95 12.96
N PHE A 234 7.62 -9.66 13.66
CA PHE A 234 7.87 -8.36 14.28
C PHE A 234 7.81 -7.21 13.27
N ILE A 235 8.51 -7.34 12.15
CA ILE A 235 8.59 -6.30 11.12
C ILE A 235 7.29 -6.10 10.34
N ARG A 236 6.29 -6.96 10.56
CA ARG A 236 4.97 -6.94 9.92
C ARG A 236 3.86 -6.51 10.88
N THR A 237 4.23 -6.11 12.10
CA THR A 237 3.32 -5.45 13.03
C THR A 237 3.15 -4.00 12.58
N GLY A 238 1.97 -3.41 12.76
CA GLY A 238 1.62 -2.18 12.06
C GLY A 238 2.60 -1.01 12.31
N ILE A 239 3.05 -0.80 13.54
CA ILE A 239 4.01 0.27 13.86
C ILE A 239 5.41 0.04 13.25
N VAL A 240 5.84 -1.22 13.17
CA VAL A 240 7.19 -1.57 12.69
C VAL A 240 7.21 -1.62 11.17
N GLU A 241 6.14 -2.10 10.54
CA GLU A 241 5.91 -2.02 9.10
C GLU A 241 5.96 -0.54 8.67
N LEU A 242 5.19 0.34 9.33
CA LEU A 242 5.24 1.78 9.09
C LEU A 242 6.66 2.38 9.21
N TYR A 243 7.45 1.95 10.21
CA TYR A 243 8.84 2.41 10.35
C TYR A 243 9.70 2.04 9.13
N PHE A 244 9.61 0.79 8.66
CA PHE A 244 10.40 0.34 7.51
C PHE A 244 9.92 0.95 6.20
N ASP A 245 8.63 1.12 6.01
CA ASP A 245 8.04 1.78 4.84
C ASP A 245 8.54 3.22 4.69
N ILE A 246 8.54 3.99 5.78
CA ILE A 246 9.07 5.36 5.78
C ILE A 246 10.58 5.39 5.59
N LYS A 247 11.32 4.43 6.14
CA LYS A 247 12.76 4.33 5.94
C LYS A 247 13.12 4.06 4.48
N GLU A 248 12.42 3.13 3.85
CA GLU A 248 12.59 2.81 2.43
C GLU A 248 12.20 4.02 1.56
N TYR A 249 11.12 4.72 1.91
CA TYR A 249 10.74 5.98 1.29
C TYR A 249 11.89 6.98 1.30
N PHE A 250 12.54 7.23 2.45
CA PHE A 250 13.68 8.16 2.51
C PHE A 250 14.88 7.72 1.68
N GLU A 251 15.23 6.43 1.71
CA GLU A 251 16.36 5.88 0.94
C GLU A 251 16.13 6.07 -0.58
N ILE A 252 14.94 5.74 -1.08
CA ILE A 252 14.59 5.88 -2.50
C ILE A 252 14.43 7.37 -2.86
N THR A 253 13.81 8.18 -2.00
CA THR A 253 13.64 9.63 -2.21
C THR A 253 14.98 10.32 -2.38
N MET A 254 15.94 10.03 -1.50
CA MET A 254 17.29 10.60 -1.57
C MET A 254 17.97 10.25 -2.89
N LEU A 255 17.84 9.00 -3.34
CA LEU A 255 18.41 8.55 -4.60
C LEU A 255 17.72 9.24 -5.79
N TYR A 256 16.39 9.33 -5.77
CA TYR A 256 15.59 9.96 -6.82
C TYR A 256 15.87 11.46 -6.91
N GLN A 257 15.99 12.17 -5.79
CA GLN A 257 16.32 13.60 -5.73
C GLN A 257 17.77 13.87 -6.14
N THR A 258 18.72 13.07 -5.66
CA THR A 258 20.15 13.24 -6.01
C THR A 258 20.35 13.10 -7.52
N ASN A 259 19.66 12.14 -8.13
CA ASN A 259 19.74 11.90 -9.56
C ASN A 259 18.89 12.88 -10.39
N MET A 260 17.88 13.56 -9.80
CA MET A 260 16.98 14.45 -10.54
C MET A 260 17.73 15.53 -11.31
N LYS A 261 18.75 16.14 -10.68
CA LYS A 261 19.58 17.16 -11.34
C LYS A 261 20.25 16.60 -12.59
N GLU A 262 20.84 15.41 -12.51
CA GLU A 262 21.48 14.77 -13.67
C GLU A 262 20.45 14.34 -14.72
N ARG A 263 19.28 13.81 -14.31
CA ARG A 263 18.21 13.42 -15.24
C ARG A 263 17.70 14.58 -16.09
N ILE A 264 17.52 15.76 -15.49
CA ILE A 264 16.89 16.91 -16.16
C ILE A 264 17.93 17.81 -16.87
N LYS A 265 19.19 17.78 -16.44
CA LYS A 265 20.25 18.67 -16.94
C LYS A 265 20.39 18.63 -18.47
N ASP A 266 20.39 17.44 -19.05
CA ASP A 266 20.56 17.21 -20.49
C ASP A 266 19.24 16.81 -21.18
N LEU A 267 18.09 17.02 -20.51
CA LEU A 267 16.77 16.70 -21.06
C LEU A 267 16.37 17.72 -22.13
N GLU A 268 16.19 17.25 -23.36
CA GLU A 268 15.72 18.01 -24.50
C GLU A 268 14.28 17.61 -24.85
N VAL A 269 13.39 18.58 -25.00
CA VAL A 269 11.99 18.36 -25.41
C VAL A 269 11.59 19.45 -26.39
N THR A 270 11.04 19.06 -27.54
CA THR A 270 10.52 19.97 -28.57
C THR A 270 9.14 19.49 -29.03
N PRO A 271 8.12 20.37 -29.11
CA PRO A 271 8.15 21.78 -28.75
C PRO A 271 8.24 21.98 -27.23
N SER A 272 8.81 23.11 -26.79
CA SER A 272 8.95 23.46 -25.37
C SER A 272 7.70 24.14 -24.79
N VAL A 273 6.67 24.34 -25.61
CA VAL A 273 5.34 24.85 -25.25
C VAL A 273 4.32 24.14 -26.15
N PRO A 274 3.12 23.80 -25.66
CA PRO A 274 2.09 23.19 -26.49
C PRO A 274 1.65 24.12 -27.62
N GLU A 275 1.47 23.57 -28.82
CA GLU A 275 1.20 24.35 -30.04
C GLU A 275 -0.30 24.56 -30.34
N PHE A 276 -1.15 24.43 -29.33
CA PHE A 276 -2.56 24.75 -29.44
C PHE A 276 -2.76 26.27 -29.47
N LYS A 277 -3.79 26.74 -30.18
CA LYS A 277 -4.11 28.18 -30.27
C LYS A 277 -4.55 28.77 -28.93
N GLU A 278 -5.29 27.98 -28.16
CA GLU A 278 -5.81 28.33 -26.84
C GLU A 278 -5.16 27.45 -25.77
N PRO A 279 -5.09 27.91 -24.51
CA PRO A 279 -4.68 27.07 -23.39
C PRO A 279 -5.40 25.72 -23.38
N SER A 280 -4.64 24.65 -23.20
CA SER A 280 -5.08 23.29 -23.47
C SER A 280 -4.76 22.33 -22.33
N THR A 281 -5.61 21.32 -22.13
CA THR A 281 -5.40 20.33 -21.07
C THR A 281 -5.27 18.91 -21.64
N ILE A 282 -4.30 18.16 -21.11
CA ILE A 282 -4.13 16.72 -21.35
C ILE A 282 -4.33 16.02 -20.01
N ILE A 283 -5.21 15.02 -19.97
CA ILE A 283 -5.51 14.26 -18.74
C ILE A 283 -5.04 12.81 -18.89
N LEU A 284 -4.26 12.34 -17.92
CA LEU A 284 -3.94 10.94 -17.72
C LEU A 284 -4.69 10.43 -16.49
N VAL A 285 -5.52 9.40 -16.65
CA VAL A 285 -6.20 8.71 -15.55
C VAL A 285 -5.58 7.33 -15.36
N ILE A 286 -5.04 7.10 -14.16
CA ILE A 286 -4.45 5.82 -13.76
C ILE A 286 -5.48 5.08 -12.92
N GLY A 287 -5.98 3.95 -13.42
CA GLY A 287 -6.87 3.03 -12.71
C GLY A 287 -6.10 2.05 -11.83
N GLU A 288 -6.84 1.40 -10.94
CA GLU A 288 -6.32 0.42 -9.98
C GLU A 288 -7.10 -0.90 -10.10
N SER A 289 -6.42 -2.02 -10.34
CA SER A 289 -6.98 -3.38 -10.30
C SER A 289 -8.17 -3.66 -11.25
N ALA A 290 -8.45 -2.79 -12.24
CA ALA A 290 -9.53 -2.97 -13.20
C ALA A 290 -9.17 -4.01 -14.29
N SER A 291 -10.07 -4.94 -14.57
CA SER A 291 -9.90 -5.96 -15.60
C SER A 291 -10.79 -5.67 -16.79
N ARG A 292 -10.22 -5.68 -18.01
CA ARG A 292 -11.02 -5.51 -19.24
C ARG A 292 -12.02 -6.66 -19.43
N ASP A 293 -11.70 -7.84 -18.89
CA ASP A 293 -12.51 -9.05 -19.01
C ASP A 293 -13.87 -8.92 -18.28
N TYR A 294 -14.01 -7.91 -17.41
CA TYR A 294 -15.24 -7.58 -16.67
C TYR A 294 -15.89 -6.28 -17.14
N MET A 295 -15.41 -5.69 -18.25
CA MET A 295 -15.93 -4.46 -18.83
C MET A 295 -16.68 -4.76 -20.13
N SER A 296 -17.99 -4.51 -20.14
CA SER A 296 -18.85 -4.61 -21.32
C SER A 296 -18.37 -3.71 -22.49
N ALA A 297 -17.57 -2.68 -22.20
CA ALA A 297 -16.90 -1.87 -23.21
C ALA A 297 -15.88 -2.67 -24.05
N PHE A 298 -15.26 -3.71 -23.49
CA PHE A 298 -14.19 -4.47 -24.15
C PHE A 298 -14.58 -5.90 -24.53
N THR A 299 -15.57 -6.47 -23.85
CA THR A 299 -15.98 -7.86 -24.00
C THR A 299 -17.49 -8.01 -24.03
N ASP A 300 -18.00 -9.19 -24.39
CA ASP A 300 -19.42 -9.54 -24.32
C ASP A 300 -19.84 -9.96 -22.90
N TYR A 301 -19.34 -9.24 -21.87
CA TYR A 301 -19.65 -9.53 -20.47
C TYR A 301 -21.17 -9.50 -20.22
N GLU A 302 -21.68 -10.40 -19.38
CA GLU A 302 -23.12 -10.65 -19.24
C GLU A 302 -23.94 -9.47 -18.69
N HIS A 303 -23.27 -8.55 -18.00
CA HIS A 303 -23.85 -7.34 -17.44
C HIS A 303 -23.25 -6.09 -18.09
N GLU A 304 -24.05 -5.03 -18.26
CA GLU A 304 -23.55 -3.73 -18.71
C GLU A 304 -22.83 -3.02 -17.56
N THR A 305 -21.54 -3.32 -17.41
CA THR A 305 -20.68 -2.82 -16.32
C THR A 305 -20.04 -1.47 -16.63
N THR A 306 -20.01 -1.04 -17.88
CA THR A 306 -19.39 0.23 -18.32
C THR A 306 -20.29 1.01 -19.27
N PRO A 307 -21.50 1.41 -18.83
CA PRO A 307 -22.51 2.00 -19.71
C PRO A 307 -22.03 3.27 -20.43
N TRP A 308 -21.22 4.12 -19.79
CA TRP A 308 -20.70 5.33 -20.44
C TRP A 308 -19.71 4.96 -21.54
N LEU A 309 -18.66 4.17 -21.23
CA LEU A 309 -17.66 3.81 -22.23
C LEU A 309 -18.26 2.95 -23.36
N SER A 310 -19.23 2.08 -23.06
CA SER A 310 -19.99 1.32 -24.06
C SER A 310 -20.73 2.23 -25.05
N ALA A 311 -21.35 3.32 -24.57
CA ALA A 311 -21.99 4.31 -25.42
C ALA A 311 -20.99 5.11 -26.30
N LYS A 312 -19.71 5.16 -25.90
CA LYS A 312 -18.64 5.84 -26.65
C LYS A 312 -17.96 4.98 -27.72
N LYS A 313 -18.23 3.68 -27.80
CA LYS A 313 -17.59 2.78 -28.79
C LYS A 313 -17.70 3.24 -30.25
N GLN A 314 -18.81 3.89 -30.60
CA GLN A 314 -19.09 4.35 -31.97
C GLN A 314 -18.71 5.83 -32.19
N ASP A 315 -18.23 6.51 -31.15
CA ASP A 315 -17.79 7.91 -31.22
C ASP A 315 -16.34 7.93 -31.72
N SER A 316 -16.07 8.58 -32.86
CA SER A 316 -14.74 8.64 -33.46
C SER A 316 -13.70 9.31 -32.56
N HIS A 317 -14.13 10.12 -31.59
CA HIS A 317 -13.22 10.74 -30.63
C HIS A 317 -12.60 9.73 -29.67
N PHE A 318 -13.19 8.53 -29.52
CA PHE A 318 -12.74 7.50 -28.59
C PHE A 318 -12.07 6.34 -29.32
N ILE A 319 -10.92 5.91 -28.79
CA ILE A 319 -10.18 4.73 -29.28
C ILE A 319 -10.00 3.78 -28.10
N LEU A 320 -10.57 2.58 -28.22
CA LEU A 320 -10.41 1.49 -27.24
C LEU A 320 -9.30 0.55 -27.72
N TYR A 321 -8.46 0.10 -26.79
CA TYR A 321 -7.33 -0.79 -27.05
C TYR A 321 -7.59 -2.16 -26.40
N PRO A 322 -8.23 -3.11 -27.11
CA PRO A 322 -8.64 -4.39 -26.55
C PRO A 322 -7.46 -5.31 -26.20
N ASN A 323 -6.25 -5.02 -26.69
CA ASN A 323 -5.06 -5.85 -26.51
C ASN A 323 -4.01 -5.22 -25.57
N SER A 324 -4.46 -4.48 -24.56
CA SER A 324 -3.60 -3.88 -23.53
C SER A 324 -3.37 -4.79 -22.33
N TYR A 325 -2.12 -4.83 -21.86
CA TYR A 325 -1.67 -5.67 -20.76
C TYR A 325 -0.88 -4.85 -19.74
N SER A 326 -0.87 -5.30 -18.48
CA SER A 326 0.06 -4.83 -17.47
C SER A 326 1.38 -5.60 -17.54
N SER A 327 2.48 -4.92 -17.27
CA SER A 327 3.81 -5.52 -17.19
C SER A 327 3.96 -6.49 -16.01
N ILE A 328 3.16 -6.33 -14.94
CA ILE A 328 3.13 -7.21 -13.75
C ILE A 328 1.86 -6.92 -12.92
N PRO A 329 1.23 -7.92 -12.27
CA PRO A 329 0.02 -7.71 -11.46
C PRO A 329 0.28 -7.06 -10.07
N HIS A 330 1.11 -6.03 -10.02
CA HIS A 330 1.48 -5.27 -8.81
C HIS A 330 1.63 -3.77 -9.12
N THR A 331 0.90 -2.92 -8.41
CA THR A 331 0.82 -1.46 -8.63
C THR A 331 2.18 -0.80 -8.75
N VAL A 332 3.05 -0.91 -7.74
CA VAL A 332 4.38 -0.25 -7.77
C VAL A 332 5.22 -0.69 -8.95
N SER A 333 5.41 -1.99 -9.09
CA SER A 333 6.30 -2.53 -10.12
C SER A 333 5.76 -2.25 -11.53
N SER A 334 4.45 -2.11 -11.68
CA SER A 334 3.85 -1.66 -12.93
C SER A 334 4.05 -0.17 -13.16
N LEU A 335 3.73 0.68 -12.17
CA LEU A 335 3.72 2.14 -12.33
C LEU A 335 5.12 2.76 -12.32
N GLU A 336 6.11 2.18 -11.64
CA GLU A 336 7.50 2.64 -11.75
C GLU A 336 8.01 2.58 -13.20
N ARG A 337 7.47 1.65 -14.00
CA ARG A 337 7.73 1.54 -15.44
C ARG A 337 6.80 2.40 -16.27
N ALA A 338 5.49 2.31 -16.03
CA ALA A 338 4.51 3.05 -16.82
C ALA A 338 4.71 4.58 -16.78
N LEU A 339 5.24 5.11 -15.68
CA LEU A 339 5.41 6.55 -15.45
C LEU A 339 6.79 7.08 -15.84
N THR A 340 7.72 6.24 -16.29
CA THR A 340 9.08 6.64 -16.66
C THR A 340 9.54 5.94 -17.95
N GLU A 341 10.66 6.37 -18.51
CA GLU A 341 11.27 5.67 -19.66
C GLU A 341 11.85 4.28 -19.33
N PHE A 342 11.74 3.82 -18.07
CA PHE A 342 12.11 2.48 -17.66
C PHE A 342 11.03 1.47 -18.10
N ASN A 343 11.42 0.46 -18.87
CA ASN A 343 10.51 -0.61 -19.28
C ASN A 343 11.23 -1.96 -19.34
N GLN A 344 10.49 -3.04 -19.57
CA GLN A 344 11.07 -4.39 -19.55
C GLN A 344 11.92 -4.73 -20.78
N TYR A 345 12.12 -3.78 -21.70
CA TYR A 345 12.88 -3.93 -22.95
C TYR A 345 14.16 -3.09 -22.98
N ASN A 346 14.51 -2.44 -21.87
CA ASN A 346 15.75 -1.68 -21.72
C ASN A 346 16.44 -1.97 -20.38
N ASP A 347 17.67 -1.51 -20.23
CA ASP A 347 18.50 -1.71 -19.04
C ASP A 347 18.45 -0.52 -18.06
N LYS A 348 17.41 0.33 -18.15
CA LYS A 348 17.28 1.51 -17.29
C LYS A 348 16.81 1.12 -15.89
N GLN A 349 16.86 2.09 -14.98
CA GLN A 349 16.37 1.96 -13.60
C GLN A 349 15.43 3.12 -13.30
N PHE A 350 14.42 2.90 -12.46
CA PHE A 350 13.43 3.92 -12.08
C PHE A 350 14.10 5.25 -11.65
N TYR A 351 15.05 5.20 -10.72
CA TYR A 351 15.66 6.39 -10.12
C TYR A 351 16.62 7.16 -11.03
N THR A 352 16.96 6.63 -12.21
CA THR A 352 17.76 7.31 -13.24
C THR A 352 16.95 7.65 -14.49
N SER A 353 15.66 7.32 -14.54
CA SER A 353 14.81 7.47 -15.72
C SER A 353 13.99 8.74 -15.65
N CYS A 354 13.87 9.45 -16.78
CA CYS A 354 12.95 10.58 -16.91
C CYS A 354 11.50 10.11 -16.75
N SER A 355 10.70 10.90 -16.03
CA SER A 355 9.29 10.63 -15.79
C SER A 355 8.38 11.37 -16.77
N ILE A 356 7.12 10.95 -16.87
CA ILE A 356 6.10 11.67 -17.65
C ILE A 356 5.93 13.13 -17.19
N ILE A 357 6.17 13.40 -15.90
CA ILE A 357 6.09 14.75 -15.33
C ILE A 357 7.28 15.59 -15.76
N ASP A 358 8.48 15.01 -15.83
CA ASP A 358 9.67 15.71 -16.34
C ASP A 358 9.48 16.11 -17.81
N ILE A 359 8.94 15.21 -18.64
CA ILE A 359 8.61 15.49 -20.05
C ILE A 359 7.54 16.56 -20.16
N ALA A 360 6.41 16.42 -19.45
CA ALA A 360 5.31 17.37 -19.52
C ALA A 360 5.73 18.79 -19.06
N HIS A 361 6.51 18.87 -17.97
CA HIS A 361 7.06 20.14 -17.51
C HIS A 361 7.98 20.75 -18.56
N LYS A 362 8.94 19.98 -19.11
CA LYS A 362 9.87 20.48 -20.14
C LYS A 362 9.16 20.86 -21.45
N ALA A 363 8.03 20.23 -21.76
CA ALA A 363 7.12 20.57 -22.85
C ALA A 363 6.26 21.83 -22.58
N GLY A 364 6.38 22.46 -21.41
CA GLY A 364 5.72 23.73 -21.07
C GLY A 364 4.33 23.59 -20.44
N TYR A 365 3.96 22.40 -19.96
CA TYR A 365 2.72 22.20 -19.21
C TYR A 365 2.89 22.54 -17.73
N THR A 366 1.83 23.10 -17.14
CA THR A 366 1.64 23.13 -15.69
C THR A 366 1.16 21.74 -15.25
N THR A 367 1.95 21.06 -14.43
CA THR A 367 1.70 19.66 -14.05
C THR A 367 0.94 19.55 -12.73
N HIS A 368 -0.12 18.74 -12.73
CA HIS A 368 -0.96 18.46 -11.57
C HIS A 368 -1.05 16.96 -11.34
N TRP A 369 -0.98 16.51 -10.09
CA TRP A 369 -1.18 15.13 -9.68
C TRP A 369 -2.20 15.04 -8.55
N TYR A 370 -3.28 14.31 -8.78
CA TYR A 370 -4.36 14.10 -7.81
C TYR A 370 -4.55 12.60 -7.56
N SER A 371 -4.50 12.16 -6.30
CA SER A 371 -4.50 10.74 -5.95
C SER A 371 -5.47 10.41 -4.81
N ASN A 372 -6.23 9.32 -4.95
CA ASN A 372 -7.03 8.72 -3.87
C ASN A 372 -6.37 7.45 -3.29
N GLN A 373 -5.14 7.15 -3.72
CA GLN A 373 -4.30 6.09 -3.15
C GLN A 373 -3.61 6.56 -1.87
N GLY A 374 -2.99 5.63 -1.14
CA GLY A 374 -2.10 5.96 -0.01
C GLY A 374 -0.99 6.92 -0.45
N HIS A 375 -0.52 7.77 0.48
CA HIS A 375 0.60 8.65 0.20
C HIS A 375 1.94 7.94 0.43
N LEU A 376 2.05 7.13 1.48
CA LEU A 376 3.31 6.54 1.94
C LEU A 376 3.16 5.05 2.27
N GLY A 377 4.11 4.26 1.77
CA GLY A 377 4.19 2.81 1.92
C GLY A 377 5.21 2.21 0.94
N CYS A 378 5.71 1.00 1.19
CA CYS A 378 6.53 0.28 0.18
C CYS A 378 5.75 0.10 -1.14
N ALA A 379 4.41 0.07 -1.06
CA ALA A 379 3.48 -0.04 -2.18
C ALA A 379 3.16 1.29 -2.89
N ASP A 380 3.63 2.44 -2.40
CA ASP A 380 3.26 3.76 -2.94
C ASP A 380 4.48 4.64 -3.27
N THR A 381 5.65 4.33 -2.71
CA THR A 381 6.87 5.18 -2.77
C THR A 381 7.26 5.66 -4.18
N PRO A 382 7.45 4.81 -5.21
CA PRO A 382 7.85 5.29 -6.54
C PRO A 382 6.81 6.20 -7.22
N VAL A 383 5.53 5.92 -7.03
CA VAL A 383 4.44 6.72 -7.60
C VAL A 383 4.39 8.09 -6.92
N THR A 384 4.49 8.11 -5.58
CA THR A 384 4.56 9.35 -4.80
C THR A 384 5.78 10.20 -5.17
N LEU A 385 6.92 9.57 -5.50
CA LEU A 385 8.11 10.30 -5.96
C LEU A 385 7.91 11.02 -7.29
N VAL A 386 7.27 10.37 -8.27
CA VAL A 386 6.92 11.01 -9.54
C VAL A 386 5.84 12.07 -9.31
N ALA A 387 4.83 11.79 -8.49
CA ALA A 387 3.79 12.75 -8.16
C ALA A 387 4.36 14.03 -7.55
N ASN A 388 5.28 13.91 -6.59
CA ASN A 388 5.90 15.03 -5.87
C ASN A 388 6.84 15.91 -6.74
N THR A 389 7.18 15.52 -7.97
CA THR A 389 7.86 16.41 -8.92
C THR A 389 6.90 17.27 -9.76
N SER A 390 5.59 17.07 -9.59
CA SER A 390 4.57 17.89 -10.25
C SER A 390 4.54 19.29 -9.65
N GLY A 391 4.07 20.27 -10.43
CA GLY A 391 3.87 21.64 -9.93
C GLY A 391 2.84 21.70 -8.80
N THR A 392 1.85 20.80 -8.81
CA THR A 392 0.92 20.57 -7.71
C THR A 392 0.69 19.08 -7.53
N ALA A 393 0.82 18.57 -6.31
CA ALA A 393 0.48 17.19 -5.95
C ALA A 393 -0.44 17.20 -4.72
N LYS A 394 -1.61 16.57 -4.83
CA LYS A 394 -2.59 16.46 -3.74
C LYS A 394 -3.13 15.04 -3.62
N TRP A 395 -3.33 14.63 -2.39
CA TRP A 395 -4.01 13.39 -2.04
C TRP A 395 -5.34 13.76 -1.38
N THR A 396 -6.38 12.96 -1.65
CA THR A 396 -7.67 13.09 -0.97
C THR A 396 -7.43 13.13 0.54
N LYS A 397 -7.79 14.26 1.16
CA LYS A 397 -7.52 14.48 2.58
C LYS A 397 -8.23 13.40 3.37
N GLN A 398 -7.48 12.57 4.11
CA GLN A 398 -7.97 11.68 5.17
C GLN A 398 -8.61 12.47 6.31
N ASN A 399 -9.61 13.29 5.96
CA ASN A 399 -10.52 13.94 6.87
C ASN A 399 -11.07 12.84 7.76
N LEU A 400 -10.68 12.90 9.03
CA LEU A 400 -11.29 12.11 10.08
C LEU A 400 -12.80 12.28 9.91
N ASN A 401 -13.53 11.18 9.73
CA ASN A 401 -14.99 11.09 9.56
C ASN A 401 -15.59 11.01 8.15
N GLU A 402 -14.83 11.00 7.05
CA GLU A 402 -15.39 10.85 5.69
C GLU A 402 -14.81 9.65 4.94
N VAL A 403 -15.70 8.78 4.45
CA VAL A 403 -15.33 7.68 3.54
C VAL A 403 -14.91 8.27 2.19
N GLN A 404 -13.70 7.95 1.74
CA GLN A 404 -13.17 8.48 0.49
C GLN A 404 -13.41 7.55 -0.68
N TYR A 405 -14.35 7.94 -1.53
CA TYR A 405 -14.52 7.39 -2.86
C TYR A 405 -13.75 8.24 -3.88
N ASP A 406 -13.49 7.67 -5.05
CA ASP A 406 -12.78 8.38 -6.13
C ASP A 406 -13.48 9.67 -6.60
N GLU A 407 -14.78 9.83 -6.29
CA GLU A 407 -15.54 11.07 -6.53
C GLU A 407 -14.93 12.30 -5.83
N MET A 408 -14.21 12.14 -4.72
CA MET A 408 -13.51 13.25 -4.06
C MET A 408 -12.40 13.86 -4.93
N LEU A 409 -11.87 13.13 -5.90
CA LEU A 409 -10.86 13.66 -6.84
C LEU A 409 -11.44 14.72 -7.77
N LEU A 410 -12.76 14.73 -7.98
CA LEU A 410 -13.42 15.70 -8.85
C LEU A 410 -13.28 17.13 -8.32
N GLU A 411 -13.27 17.31 -6.99
CA GLU A 411 -13.11 18.62 -6.35
C GLU A 411 -11.75 19.25 -6.65
N TYR A 412 -10.71 18.45 -6.89
CA TYR A 412 -9.38 18.98 -7.25
C TYR A 412 -9.31 19.48 -8.69
N LEU A 413 -10.22 19.07 -9.56
CA LEU A 413 -10.27 19.58 -10.93
C LEU A 413 -10.72 21.05 -10.99
N ASP A 414 -11.44 21.53 -9.97
CA ASP A 414 -11.85 22.94 -9.83
C ASP A 414 -10.68 23.90 -9.57
N GLU A 415 -9.54 23.38 -9.12
CA GLU A 415 -8.35 24.18 -8.82
C GLU A 415 -7.45 24.42 -10.02
N ILE A 416 -7.67 23.68 -11.12
CA ILE A 416 -6.85 23.79 -12.33
C ILE A 416 -7.18 25.10 -13.02
N ASP A 417 -6.15 25.94 -13.24
CA ASP A 417 -6.28 27.18 -13.98
C ASP A 417 -6.48 26.89 -15.49
N PRO A 418 -7.67 27.14 -16.05
CA PRO A 418 -7.95 26.83 -17.46
C PRO A 418 -7.26 27.80 -18.43
N THR A 419 -6.62 28.87 -17.93
CA THR A 419 -5.87 29.82 -18.75
C THR A 419 -4.43 29.37 -19.04
N LYS A 420 -4.03 28.21 -18.51
CA LYS A 420 -2.72 27.60 -18.71
C LYS A 420 -2.81 26.33 -19.54
N ASN A 421 -1.67 25.93 -20.11
CA ASN A 421 -1.55 24.58 -20.62
C ASN A 421 -1.33 23.62 -19.44
N ASN A 422 -2.19 22.63 -19.26
CA ASN A 422 -2.15 21.73 -18.12
C ASN A 422 -1.91 20.27 -18.53
N PHE A 423 -1.07 19.58 -17.76
CA PHE A 423 -0.97 18.13 -17.78
C PHE A 423 -1.42 17.61 -16.43
N VAL A 424 -2.50 16.84 -16.41
CA VAL A 424 -3.20 16.45 -15.18
C VAL A 424 -3.16 14.93 -15.07
N VAL A 425 -2.63 14.42 -13.96
CA VAL A 425 -2.70 13.01 -13.60
C VAL A 425 -3.73 12.81 -12.51
N VAL A 426 -4.69 11.91 -12.74
CA VAL A 426 -5.70 11.49 -11.76
C VAL A 426 -5.50 10.02 -11.45
N HIS A 427 -5.12 9.69 -10.22
CA HIS A 427 -4.81 8.33 -9.78
C HIS A 427 -5.92 7.79 -8.87
N LEU A 428 -6.69 6.84 -9.40
CA LEU A 428 -7.86 6.27 -8.77
C LEU A 428 -7.47 5.18 -7.75
N LYS A 429 -8.30 5.02 -6.72
CA LYS A 429 -8.30 3.79 -5.89
C LYS A 429 -9.04 2.65 -6.58
N GLY A 430 -9.89 2.99 -7.55
CA GLY A 430 -10.47 2.09 -8.54
C GLY A 430 -11.06 0.83 -7.93
N ASN A 431 -10.57 -0.31 -8.42
CA ASN A 431 -11.11 -1.63 -8.14
C ASN A 431 -10.24 -2.41 -7.16
N HIS A 432 -9.49 -1.72 -6.28
CA HIS A 432 -8.64 -2.34 -5.26
C HIS A 432 -9.43 -3.27 -4.32
N PHE A 433 -8.75 -4.28 -3.75
CA PHE A 433 -9.37 -5.35 -2.96
C PHE A 433 -10.30 -4.84 -1.85
N ASN A 434 -11.30 -5.65 -1.48
CA ASN A 434 -12.50 -5.27 -0.71
C ASN A 434 -13.44 -4.37 -1.54
N PHE A 435 -13.88 -4.86 -2.69
CA PHE A 435 -14.60 -4.11 -3.72
C PHE A 435 -15.87 -3.40 -3.23
N ILE A 436 -16.56 -3.94 -2.23
CA ILE A 436 -17.75 -3.31 -1.61
C ILE A 436 -17.45 -1.89 -1.09
N ASN A 437 -16.19 -1.60 -0.77
CA ASN A 437 -15.73 -0.32 -0.25
C ASN A 437 -15.26 0.66 -1.33
N ARG A 438 -15.41 0.32 -2.61
CA ARG A 438 -14.94 1.15 -3.73
C ARG A 438 -16.02 2.07 -4.30
N TYR A 439 -17.25 1.96 -3.80
CA TYR A 439 -18.38 2.77 -4.21
C TYR A 439 -19.31 3.06 -3.02
N PRO A 440 -20.05 4.19 -3.04
CA PRO A 440 -21.14 4.44 -2.09
C PRO A 440 -22.15 3.30 -2.13
N GLN A 441 -22.65 2.84 -0.99
CA GLN A 441 -23.63 1.74 -1.00
C GLN A 441 -24.95 2.11 -1.71
N SER A 442 -25.24 3.41 -1.85
CA SER A 442 -26.33 3.93 -2.67
C SER A 442 -26.10 3.75 -4.19
N PHE A 443 -24.88 3.47 -4.63
CA PHE A 443 -24.52 3.22 -6.02
C PHE A 443 -24.61 1.74 -6.41
N ALA A 444 -24.74 0.80 -5.47
CA ALA A 444 -24.78 -0.63 -5.76
C ALA A 444 -25.86 -0.95 -6.82
N LYS A 445 -25.46 -1.55 -7.95
CA LYS A 445 -26.32 -1.91 -9.08
C LYS A 445 -26.56 -3.41 -9.16
N PHE A 446 -25.50 -4.20 -8.93
CA PHE A 446 -25.48 -5.65 -9.09
C PHE A 446 -25.49 -6.37 -7.73
N SER A 447 -24.88 -5.78 -6.71
CA SER A 447 -24.87 -6.32 -5.35
C SER A 447 -25.97 -5.75 -4.46
N GLU A 448 -26.31 -6.48 -3.40
CA GLU A 448 -27.16 -5.97 -2.33
C GLU A 448 -26.37 -4.97 -1.46
N PRO A 449 -26.87 -3.73 -1.23
CA PRO A 449 -26.17 -2.73 -0.41
C PRO A 449 -25.78 -3.25 0.97
N GLY A 450 -24.52 -3.07 1.35
CA GLY A 450 -23.97 -3.48 2.64
C GLY A 450 -23.77 -4.99 2.80
N LYS A 451 -24.09 -5.81 1.79
CA LYS A 451 -23.88 -7.25 1.80
C LYS A 451 -22.70 -7.63 0.91
N TYR A 452 -21.76 -8.36 1.51
CA TYR A 452 -20.59 -8.82 0.80
C TYR A 452 -20.94 -9.91 -0.22
N ASP A 453 -20.72 -9.61 -1.49
CA ASP A 453 -20.81 -10.49 -2.64
C ASP A 453 -19.62 -10.20 -3.56
N LEU A 454 -18.62 -11.08 -3.55
CA LEU A 454 -17.31 -10.80 -4.11
C LEU A 454 -17.33 -10.42 -5.61
N ILE A 455 -18.10 -11.13 -6.44
CA ILE A 455 -18.15 -10.85 -7.88
C ILE A 455 -19.04 -9.64 -8.14
N ASN A 456 -20.25 -9.59 -7.55
CA ASN A 456 -21.17 -8.48 -7.75
C ASN A 456 -20.60 -7.15 -7.23
N ASN A 457 -19.94 -7.17 -6.08
CA ASN A 457 -19.25 -5.97 -5.58
C ASN A 457 -18.08 -5.57 -6.50
N TYR A 458 -17.39 -6.51 -7.18
CA TYR A 458 -16.34 -6.17 -8.13
C TYR A 458 -16.91 -5.44 -9.35
N ILE A 459 -17.96 -5.97 -9.97
CA ILE A 459 -18.57 -5.33 -11.14
C ILE A 459 -19.30 -4.02 -10.81
N ASP A 460 -19.82 -3.86 -9.57
CA ASP A 460 -20.30 -2.55 -9.08
C ASP A 460 -19.16 -1.54 -9.00
N SER A 461 -17.98 -1.95 -8.53
CA SER A 461 -16.82 -1.08 -8.51
C SER A 461 -16.35 -0.70 -9.92
N ILE A 462 -16.47 -1.59 -10.91
CA ILE A 462 -16.17 -1.29 -12.32
C ILE A 462 -17.15 -0.23 -12.86
N ALA A 463 -18.44 -0.39 -12.57
CA ALA A 463 -19.46 0.58 -12.95
C ALA A 463 -19.30 1.94 -12.27
N TYR A 464 -18.74 1.98 -11.05
CA TYR A 464 -18.41 3.22 -10.39
C TYR A 464 -17.17 3.88 -11.02
N THR A 465 -16.12 3.13 -11.34
CA THR A 465 -14.97 3.64 -12.10
C THR A 465 -15.41 4.24 -13.45
N ASP A 466 -16.31 3.58 -14.19
CA ASP A 466 -16.89 4.10 -15.44
C ASP A 466 -17.62 5.44 -15.24
N TYR A 467 -18.40 5.56 -14.15
CA TYR A 467 -19.06 6.81 -13.77
C TYR A 467 -18.07 7.94 -13.43
N ILE A 468 -16.99 7.64 -12.70
CA ILE A 468 -15.96 8.64 -12.37
C ILE A 468 -15.21 9.08 -13.63
N LEU A 469 -14.87 8.15 -14.53
CA LEU A 469 -14.24 8.47 -15.81
C LEU A 469 -15.14 9.37 -16.67
N GLN A 470 -16.45 9.11 -16.69
CA GLN A 470 -17.41 10.01 -17.32
C GLN A 470 -17.33 11.42 -16.74
N LYS A 471 -17.31 11.56 -15.41
CA LYS A 471 -17.27 12.88 -14.75
C LYS A 471 -15.99 13.64 -15.03
N ILE A 472 -14.84 12.96 -15.02
CA ILE A 472 -13.55 13.56 -15.40
C ILE A 472 -13.60 14.04 -16.86
N TRP A 473 -14.13 13.22 -17.77
CA TRP A 473 -14.25 13.58 -19.19
C TRP A 473 -15.18 14.77 -19.42
N GLU A 474 -16.37 14.77 -18.80
CA GLU A 474 -17.34 15.88 -18.85
C GLU A 474 -16.69 17.18 -18.36
N TYR A 475 -16.06 17.14 -17.18
CA TYR A 475 -15.40 18.31 -16.60
C TYR A 475 -14.25 18.82 -17.48
N GLY A 476 -13.35 17.93 -17.91
CA GLY A 476 -12.21 18.30 -18.76
C GLY A 476 -12.66 18.94 -20.08
N LYS A 477 -13.71 18.41 -20.70
CA LYS A 477 -14.28 18.94 -21.94
C LYS A 477 -14.93 20.32 -21.72
N GLU A 478 -15.70 20.48 -20.66
CA GLU A 478 -16.49 21.71 -20.42
C GLU A 478 -15.68 22.86 -19.84
N LYS A 479 -14.67 22.58 -19.01
CA LYS A 479 -13.98 23.59 -18.18
C LYS A 479 -12.52 23.81 -18.54
N LEU A 480 -11.84 22.78 -19.05
CA LEU A 480 -10.37 22.78 -19.16
C LEU A 480 -9.85 22.80 -20.60
N ASN A 481 -10.73 22.94 -21.59
CA ASN A 481 -10.38 22.80 -23.01
C ASN A 481 -9.54 21.54 -23.26
N MET A 482 -10.01 20.39 -22.74
CA MET A 482 -9.28 19.13 -22.80
C MET A 482 -9.11 18.65 -24.24
N GLN A 483 -7.86 18.44 -24.65
CA GLN A 483 -7.49 17.99 -25.99
C GLN A 483 -7.32 16.47 -26.07
N ALA A 484 -6.85 15.85 -24.99
CA ALA A 484 -6.76 14.40 -24.90
C ALA A 484 -7.00 13.89 -23.47
N MET A 485 -7.54 12.68 -23.38
CA MET A 485 -7.63 11.90 -22.14
C MET A 485 -7.10 10.49 -22.42
N LEU A 486 -6.19 9.99 -21.59
CA LEU A 486 -5.73 8.59 -21.61
C LEU A 486 -6.15 7.92 -20.30
N TYR A 487 -6.77 6.75 -20.37
CA TYR A 487 -7.02 5.89 -19.22
C TYR A 487 -6.37 4.53 -19.41
N PHE A 488 -5.69 4.03 -18.38
CA PHE A 488 -5.30 2.63 -18.27
C PHE A 488 -5.32 2.16 -16.80
N SER A 489 -5.56 0.88 -16.56
CA SER A 489 -5.37 0.28 -15.22
C SER A 489 -3.92 -0.12 -15.00
N ASP A 490 -3.41 0.04 -13.78
CA ASP A 490 -2.07 -0.41 -13.37
C ASP A 490 -1.88 -1.92 -13.55
N HIS A 491 -2.87 -2.71 -13.15
CA HIS A 491 -3.02 -4.13 -13.38
C HIS A 491 -4.49 -4.53 -13.30
N ALA A 492 -4.76 -5.80 -13.52
CA ALA A 492 -6.10 -6.38 -13.40
C ALA A 492 -6.19 -7.30 -12.18
N THR A 493 -7.41 -7.68 -11.80
CA THR A 493 -7.63 -8.67 -10.76
C THR A 493 -8.71 -9.66 -11.19
N ILE A 494 -8.67 -10.84 -10.57
CA ILE A 494 -9.69 -11.88 -10.74
C ILE A 494 -10.40 -12.01 -9.39
N PRO A 495 -11.65 -11.52 -9.26
CA PRO A 495 -12.31 -11.34 -7.97
C PRO A 495 -12.43 -12.64 -7.16
N ASP A 496 -12.81 -13.75 -7.78
CA ASP A 496 -13.11 -15.03 -7.13
C ASP A 496 -11.87 -15.91 -6.84
N LYS A 497 -10.67 -15.39 -7.10
CA LYS A 497 -9.44 -16.19 -7.03
C LYS A 497 -9.10 -16.67 -5.61
N ARG A 498 -8.98 -17.98 -5.46
CA ARG A 498 -8.27 -18.61 -4.33
C ARG A 498 -6.77 -18.44 -4.57
N ARG A 499 -6.03 -17.92 -3.58
CA ARG A 499 -4.56 -17.74 -3.69
C ARG A 499 -3.91 -19.09 -4.00
N SER A 500 -3.45 -19.27 -5.23
CA SER A 500 -2.58 -20.36 -5.67
C SER A 500 -1.28 -19.74 -6.19
N PRO A 501 -0.10 -20.30 -5.89
CA PRO A 501 1.19 -19.71 -6.24
C PRO A 501 1.44 -19.55 -7.75
N ASP A 502 0.71 -20.26 -8.61
CA ASP A 502 1.13 -20.46 -10.01
C ASP A 502 -0.01 -20.37 -11.06
N PHE A 503 -1.15 -19.76 -10.71
CA PHE A 503 -2.31 -19.65 -11.61
C PHE A 503 -2.76 -18.19 -11.81
N GLY A 504 -1.78 -17.28 -11.91
CA GLY A 504 -1.95 -15.90 -12.40
C GLY A 504 -2.92 -15.80 -13.58
N GLY A 505 -2.65 -16.64 -14.58
CA GLY A 505 -3.22 -16.47 -15.91
C GLY A 505 -2.82 -15.11 -16.49
N PHE A 506 -3.35 -14.78 -17.66
CA PHE A 506 -3.28 -13.42 -18.18
C PHE A 506 -4.38 -12.53 -17.60
N GLY A 507 -5.43 -13.09 -16.99
CA GLY A 507 -6.54 -12.31 -16.42
C GLY A 507 -6.14 -11.29 -15.34
N THR A 508 -5.02 -11.47 -14.63
CA THR A 508 -4.49 -10.47 -13.68
C THR A 508 -3.68 -9.36 -14.35
N VAL A 509 -3.46 -9.43 -15.66
CA VAL A 509 -2.71 -8.42 -16.43
C VAL A 509 -3.47 -7.95 -17.68
N ARG A 510 -4.64 -8.48 -18.02
CA ARG A 510 -5.51 -7.94 -19.08
C ARG A 510 -6.24 -6.68 -18.59
N ILE A 511 -5.66 -5.53 -18.88
CA ILE A 511 -6.14 -4.23 -18.38
C ILE A 511 -7.00 -3.52 -19.43
N PRO A 512 -7.97 -2.69 -19.00
CA PRO A 512 -8.62 -1.76 -19.89
C PRO A 512 -7.70 -0.59 -20.24
N MET A 513 -7.80 -0.11 -21.48
CA MET A 513 -7.16 1.13 -21.91
C MET A 513 -8.00 1.80 -23.01
N PHE A 514 -8.16 3.11 -22.92
CA PHE A 514 -8.76 3.91 -23.99
C PHE A 514 -8.18 5.33 -24.01
N THR A 515 -8.37 5.99 -25.15
CA THR A 515 -8.04 7.42 -25.32
C THR A 515 -9.23 8.17 -25.87
N TYR A 516 -9.40 9.43 -25.46
CA TYR A 516 -10.28 10.41 -26.08
C TYR A 516 -9.45 11.55 -26.69
N PHE A 517 -9.86 12.10 -27.83
CA PHE A 517 -9.27 13.27 -28.48
C PHE A 517 -10.35 14.27 -28.90
N SER A 518 -10.09 15.57 -28.74
CA SER A 518 -10.98 16.64 -29.25
C SER A 518 -10.83 16.82 -30.76
N ASP A 519 -11.81 17.48 -31.40
CA ASP A 519 -11.70 17.91 -32.81
C ASP A 519 -10.43 18.73 -33.07
N ASN A 520 -10.13 19.68 -32.17
CA ASN A 520 -8.94 20.53 -32.25
C ASN A 520 -7.64 19.71 -32.18
N TYR A 521 -7.58 18.66 -31.37
CA TYR A 521 -6.43 17.75 -31.32
C TYR A 521 -6.27 17.00 -32.64
N ILE A 522 -7.37 16.45 -33.15
CA ILE A 522 -7.37 15.66 -34.39
C ILE A 522 -6.94 16.53 -35.59
N GLU A 523 -7.43 17.77 -35.68
CA GLU A 523 -7.04 18.71 -36.74
C GLU A 523 -5.55 19.09 -36.65
N LYS A 524 -5.05 19.30 -35.43
CA LYS A 524 -3.67 19.75 -35.19
C LYS A 524 -2.65 18.62 -35.36
N TYR A 525 -2.98 17.40 -34.93
CA TYR A 525 -2.09 16.23 -34.94
C TYR A 525 -2.71 15.02 -35.66
N PRO A 526 -3.07 15.16 -36.96
CA PRO A 526 -3.79 14.12 -37.70
C PRO A 526 -2.95 12.85 -37.86
N GLU A 527 -1.63 12.96 -38.01
CA GLU A 527 -0.73 11.81 -38.14
C GLU A 527 -0.67 10.97 -36.85
N THR A 528 -0.63 11.63 -35.69
CA THR A 528 -0.65 10.98 -34.37
C THR A 528 -1.98 10.25 -34.15
N TYR A 529 -3.09 10.92 -34.43
CA TYR A 529 -4.41 10.32 -34.32
C TYR A 529 -4.60 9.13 -35.28
N GLN A 530 -4.14 9.25 -36.53
CA GLN A 530 -4.18 8.16 -37.49
C GLN A 530 -3.33 6.97 -37.05
N ALA A 531 -2.11 7.21 -36.53
CA ALA A 531 -1.26 6.14 -36.01
C ALA A 531 -1.94 5.38 -34.86
N LEU A 532 -2.62 6.08 -33.95
CA LEU A 532 -3.39 5.44 -32.88
C LEU A 532 -4.54 4.58 -33.41
N LEU A 533 -5.27 5.06 -34.43
CA LEU A 533 -6.32 4.28 -35.08
C LEU A 533 -5.77 3.03 -35.77
N ASP A 534 -4.65 3.15 -36.48
CA ASP A 534 -4.01 2.04 -37.19
C ASP A 534 -3.44 1.01 -36.21
N ASN A 535 -2.97 1.47 -35.04
CA ASN A 535 -2.38 0.62 -34.01
C ASN A 535 -3.38 0.13 -32.94
N LYS A 536 -4.65 0.54 -32.96
CA LYS A 536 -5.61 0.25 -31.87
C LYS A 536 -5.78 -1.22 -31.51
N ASN A 537 -5.61 -2.11 -32.49
CA ASN A 537 -5.72 -3.56 -32.32
C ASN A 537 -4.36 -4.24 -32.07
N LYS A 538 -3.25 -3.51 -32.06
CA LYS A 538 -1.94 -4.06 -31.72
C LYS A 538 -1.86 -4.32 -30.22
N TYR A 539 -0.97 -5.22 -29.84
CA TYR A 539 -0.72 -5.56 -28.44
C TYR A 539 0.12 -4.47 -27.79
N PHE A 540 -0.11 -4.23 -26.50
CA PHE A 540 0.56 -3.19 -25.73
C PHE A 540 0.76 -3.65 -24.28
N THR A 541 1.86 -3.24 -23.65
CA THR A 541 2.10 -3.41 -22.22
C THR A 541 2.27 -2.05 -21.57
N ASN A 542 1.68 -1.82 -20.40
CA ASN A 542 1.60 -0.48 -19.80
C ASN A 542 2.93 0.12 -19.36
N ASP A 543 4.02 -0.65 -19.31
CA ASP A 543 5.38 -0.11 -19.20
C ASP A 543 5.81 0.72 -20.42
N LEU A 544 5.03 0.70 -21.50
CA LEU A 544 5.19 1.57 -22.67
C LEU A 544 4.30 2.83 -22.61
N ALA A 545 3.60 3.08 -21.48
CA ALA A 545 2.70 4.23 -21.34
C ALA A 545 3.43 5.58 -21.37
N TYR A 546 4.66 5.65 -20.85
CA TYR A 546 5.50 6.85 -20.95
C TYR A 546 5.73 7.26 -22.42
N GLU A 547 6.05 6.31 -23.31
CA GLU A 547 6.19 6.55 -24.75
C GLU A 547 4.86 6.93 -25.42
N LEU A 548 3.76 6.35 -24.98
CA LEU A 548 2.42 6.72 -25.45
C LEU A 548 2.08 8.17 -25.07
N VAL A 549 2.37 8.58 -23.83
CA VAL A 549 2.16 9.96 -23.38
C VAL A 549 3.03 10.92 -24.18
N CYS A 550 4.32 10.64 -24.37
CA CYS A 550 5.20 11.44 -25.24
C CYS A 550 4.60 11.61 -26.65
N GLY A 551 4.12 10.51 -27.25
CA GLY A 551 3.46 10.55 -28.55
C GLY A 551 2.17 11.38 -28.57
N ILE A 552 1.33 11.28 -27.53
CA ILE A 552 0.11 12.09 -27.38
C ILE A 552 0.43 13.57 -27.18
N LEU A 553 1.50 13.91 -26.47
CA LEU A 553 1.96 15.29 -26.34
C LEU A 553 2.57 15.84 -27.65
N ASN A 554 2.75 14.99 -28.67
CA ASN A 554 3.37 15.30 -29.96
C ASN A 554 4.77 15.94 -29.80
N ILE A 555 5.58 15.38 -28.90
CA ILE A 555 6.95 15.86 -28.63
C ILE A 555 8.02 15.00 -29.29
N LYS A 556 9.20 15.57 -29.47
CA LYS A 556 10.49 14.91 -29.70
C LYS A 556 11.36 15.10 -28.47
N SER A 557 12.11 14.07 -28.08
CA SER A 557 13.05 14.12 -26.97
C SER A 557 14.19 13.13 -27.15
N ASN A 558 15.35 13.42 -26.56
CA ASN A 558 16.43 12.45 -26.39
C ASN A 558 16.08 11.31 -25.41
N HIS A 559 14.96 11.43 -24.69
CA HIS A 559 14.40 10.42 -23.79
C HIS A 559 13.07 9.84 -24.31
N TYR A 560 12.80 9.91 -25.62
CA TYR A 560 11.59 9.33 -26.24
C TYR A 560 11.95 8.39 -27.39
N ASP A 561 11.58 7.12 -27.28
CA ASP A 561 11.71 6.12 -28.35
C ASP A 561 10.37 5.91 -29.06
N GLU A 562 10.18 6.56 -30.21
CA GLU A 562 8.92 6.52 -30.97
C GLU A 562 8.55 5.11 -31.43
N THR A 563 9.51 4.19 -31.55
CA THR A 563 9.23 2.81 -31.97
C THR A 563 8.46 2.02 -30.91
N ASN A 564 8.40 2.54 -29.68
CA ASN A 564 7.66 1.97 -28.55
C ASN A 564 6.29 2.64 -28.34
N SER A 565 5.91 3.66 -29.11
CA SER A 565 4.66 4.41 -28.90
C SER A 565 3.56 3.98 -29.88
N LEU A 566 2.37 3.63 -29.36
CA LEU A 566 1.20 3.38 -30.21
C LEU A 566 0.78 4.61 -31.02
N ALA A 567 1.20 5.81 -30.59
CA ALA A 567 0.92 7.07 -31.28
C ALA A 567 1.88 7.34 -32.45
N SER A 568 2.73 6.37 -32.81
CA SER A 568 3.69 6.45 -33.90
C SER A 568 3.42 5.40 -34.97
N PRO A 569 3.57 5.75 -36.27
CA PRO A 569 3.54 4.76 -37.35
C PRO A 569 4.71 3.75 -37.25
N LEU A 570 5.75 4.06 -36.46
CA LEU A 570 6.92 3.22 -36.25
C LEU A 570 6.74 2.17 -35.14
N TYR A 571 5.55 2.07 -34.54
CA TYR A 571 5.28 1.12 -33.46
C TYR A 571 5.65 -0.32 -33.87
N LYS A 572 6.70 -0.86 -33.23
CA LYS A 572 7.37 -2.09 -33.66
C LYS A 572 6.83 -3.37 -33.04
N TYR A 573 6.16 -3.28 -31.89
CA TYR A 573 5.85 -4.47 -31.12
C TYR A 573 4.73 -5.30 -31.74
N THR A 574 4.98 -6.60 -31.75
CA THR A 574 3.99 -7.64 -32.04
C THR A 574 3.66 -8.40 -30.75
N ARG A 575 2.62 -9.23 -30.79
CA ARG A 575 2.26 -10.12 -29.68
C ARG A 575 3.44 -10.97 -29.20
N ASP A 576 4.24 -11.51 -30.11
CA ASP A 576 5.36 -12.40 -29.79
C ASP A 576 6.57 -11.67 -29.18
N MET A 577 6.67 -10.36 -29.38
CA MET A 577 7.73 -9.54 -28.80
C MET A 577 7.39 -9.10 -27.37
N LEU A 578 6.09 -8.94 -27.08
CA LEU A 578 5.65 -8.39 -25.81
C LEU A 578 5.60 -9.44 -24.71
N LYS A 579 5.78 -8.99 -23.46
CA LYS A 579 5.90 -9.85 -22.29
C LYS A 579 5.14 -9.29 -21.09
N THR A 580 4.95 -10.10 -20.07
CA THR A 580 4.46 -9.71 -18.74
C THR A 580 5.28 -10.43 -17.67
N ASN A 581 4.97 -10.20 -16.40
CA ASN A 581 5.76 -10.62 -15.24
C ASN A 581 7.21 -10.16 -15.36
N LEU A 582 7.43 -8.90 -15.72
CA LEU A 582 8.76 -8.28 -15.85
C LEU A 582 9.66 -9.04 -16.84
N GLY A 583 9.13 -9.28 -18.04
CA GLY A 583 9.86 -9.94 -19.11
C GLY A 583 9.98 -11.47 -19.01
N GLN A 584 9.29 -12.11 -18.04
CA GLN A 584 9.36 -13.56 -17.82
C GLN A 584 8.37 -14.37 -18.66
N ARG A 585 7.22 -13.79 -19.02
CA ARG A 585 6.13 -14.51 -19.69
C ARG A 585 5.77 -13.86 -21.01
N SER A 586 5.72 -14.62 -22.11
CA SER A 586 5.39 -14.08 -23.43
C SER A 586 3.88 -13.87 -23.59
N LEU A 587 3.44 -12.75 -24.18
CA LEU A 587 2.01 -12.58 -24.51
C LEU A 587 1.52 -13.57 -25.58
N SER A 588 2.43 -14.21 -26.32
CA SER A 588 2.06 -15.30 -27.24
C SER A 588 1.42 -16.50 -26.52
N GLU A 589 1.69 -16.69 -25.23
CA GLU A 589 1.07 -17.72 -24.40
C GLU A 589 -0.39 -17.42 -24.02
N ASP A 590 -0.90 -16.22 -24.31
CA ASP A 590 -2.27 -15.86 -23.93
C ASP A 590 -3.30 -16.41 -24.93
N VAL A 591 -4.05 -17.44 -24.55
CA VAL A 591 -4.94 -18.17 -25.49
C VAL A 591 -6.32 -17.54 -25.68
N ASP A 592 -6.69 -16.58 -24.82
CA ASP A 592 -7.93 -15.79 -24.94
C ASP A 592 -7.59 -14.37 -25.41
#